data_AF-A0A1L5F4L7-F1
#
_entry.id   AF-A0A1L5F4L7-F1
#
_cell.length_a   1.000
_cell.length_b   1.000
_cell.length_c   1.000
_cell.angle_alpha   90.00
_cell.angle_beta   90.00
_cell.angle_gamma   90.00
#
_symmetry.space_group_name_H-M   'P 1'
#
loop_
_entity.id
_entity.type
_entity.pdbx_description
1 polymer ?
#
loop_
_entity_poly.entity_id
_entity_poly.type
_entity_poly.pdbx_seq_one_letter_code
_entity_poly.pdbx_strand_id
1 'polypeptide(L)'
;MTLVFLSVLTSPHIATLDTIKALVSIKARISAVKTLFAGEAVGYGLAFTAPHNMRIAVLTIGYADDILRCLSCGIGHVLINGQKAPVVGRICMDQMMVDITGIEGIRQGDIAVIIASPAKPR
;
A
#
# COMPACT_ATOMS: atom_id res chain seq x y z
N MET A 1 -26.83 3.07 3.74
CA MET A 1 -26.34 1.90 4.49
C MET A 1 -24.91 2.22 4.94
N THR A 2 -24.65 3.34 5.62
CA THR A 2 -25.01 3.72 7.01
C THR A 2 -24.33 2.82 8.04
N LEU A 3 -23.16 3.30 8.48
CA LEU A 3 -22.45 3.05 9.74
C LEU A 3 -22.18 1.60 10.18
N VAL A 4 -20.94 1.13 9.97
CA VAL A 4 -20.30 0.07 10.78
C VAL A 4 -18.98 0.56 11.42
N PHE A 5 -18.63 1.84 11.30
CA PHE A 5 -17.32 2.34 11.76
C PHE A 5 -17.27 2.90 13.19
N LEU A 6 -18.40 3.05 13.90
CA LEU A 6 -18.42 3.75 15.20
C LEU A 6 -18.61 2.86 16.44
N SER A 7 -18.73 1.54 16.31
CA SER A 7 -18.99 0.66 17.47
C SER A 7 -17.75 0.08 18.16
N VAL A 8 -16.54 0.36 17.67
CA VAL A 8 -15.31 -0.31 18.19
C VAL A 8 -14.55 0.51 19.25
N LEU A 9 -14.96 1.74 19.55
CA LEU A 9 -14.16 2.66 20.38
C LEU A 9 -14.56 2.79 21.86
N THR A 10 -15.55 2.04 22.38
CA THR A 10 -16.08 2.31 23.73
C THR A 10 -16.19 1.10 24.66
N SER A 11 -15.31 0.09 24.56
CA SER A 11 -15.24 -0.92 25.61
C SER A 11 -13.81 -1.31 25.97
N PRO A 12 -13.38 -1.14 27.24
CA PRO A 12 -12.05 -1.50 27.72
C PRO A 12 -11.87 -3.02 27.91
N HIS A 13 -12.66 -3.82 27.19
CA HIS A 13 -12.77 -5.27 27.38
C HIS A 13 -12.40 -6.05 26.11
N ILE A 14 -11.41 -5.57 25.36
CA ILE A 14 -10.84 -6.30 24.23
C ILE A 14 -9.63 -7.09 24.75
N ALA A 15 -9.91 -8.07 25.60
CA ALA A 15 -8.98 -9.16 25.85
C ALA A 15 -9.25 -10.21 24.75
N THR A 16 -8.19 -10.59 24.03
CA THR A 16 -8.13 -11.62 22.96
C THR A 16 -8.75 -11.27 21.59
N LEU A 17 -8.03 -10.51 20.77
CA LEU A 17 -8.26 -10.39 19.31
C LEU A 17 -7.33 -11.30 18.50
N ASP A 18 -7.06 -12.52 18.97
CA ASP A 18 -6.14 -13.43 18.27
C ASP A 18 -6.73 -14.02 16.96
N THR A 19 -7.95 -13.65 16.55
CA THR A 19 -8.52 -14.19 15.31
C THR A 19 -9.51 -13.26 14.59
N ILE A 20 -9.15 -11.99 14.35
CA ILE A 20 -9.80 -11.24 13.25
C ILE A 20 -9.12 -11.65 11.95
N LYS A 21 -9.73 -12.60 11.23
CA LYS A 21 -9.31 -13.00 9.89
C LYS A 21 -9.91 -12.03 8.86
N ALA A 22 -9.07 -11.38 8.07
CA ALA A 22 -9.53 -10.46 7.02
C ALA A 22 -10.36 -11.22 5.95
N LEU A 23 -11.66 -10.99 5.86
CA LEU A 23 -12.52 -11.69 4.89
C LEU A 23 -12.37 -11.18 3.44
N VAL A 24 -11.71 -10.03 3.26
CA VAL A 24 -11.59 -9.33 1.98
C VAL A 24 -10.12 -9.15 1.63
N SER A 25 -9.81 -9.23 0.33
CA SER A 25 -8.50 -8.85 -0.20
C SER A 25 -8.64 -7.61 -1.07
N ILE A 26 -7.81 -6.61 -0.81
CA ILE A 26 -7.71 -5.40 -1.64
C ILE A 26 -6.46 -5.54 -2.49
N LYS A 27 -6.62 -5.37 -3.80
CA LYS A 27 -5.57 -5.50 -4.81
C LYS A 27 -5.65 -4.34 -5.77
N ALA A 28 -4.50 -3.90 -6.26
CA ALA A 28 -4.39 -2.85 -7.26
C ALA A 28 -3.43 -3.27 -8.38
N ARG A 29 -3.60 -2.67 -9.56
CA ARG A 29 -2.68 -2.86 -10.68
C ARG A 29 -1.57 -1.82 -10.66
N ILE A 30 -0.40 -2.23 -11.12
CA ILE A 30 0.69 -1.32 -11.43
C ILE A 30 0.37 -0.61 -12.75
N SER A 31 0.18 0.71 -12.72
CA SER A 31 -0.02 1.53 -13.93
C SER A 31 1.28 1.86 -14.64
N ALA A 32 2.38 1.99 -13.91
CA ALA A 32 3.69 2.28 -14.47
C ALA A 32 4.80 1.80 -13.55
N VAL A 33 5.93 1.45 -14.16
CA VAL A 33 7.21 1.25 -13.48
C VAL A 33 8.15 2.34 -13.98
N LYS A 34 8.80 3.05 -13.05
CA LYS A 34 9.72 4.14 -13.37
C LYS A 34 11.05 3.96 -12.66
N THR A 35 12.11 4.41 -13.30
CA THR A 35 13.39 4.67 -12.63
C THR A 35 13.32 6.05 -12.00
N LEU A 36 13.76 6.16 -10.75
CA LEU A 36 13.92 7.40 -10.02
C LEU A 36 15.39 7.53 -9.66
N PHE A 37 16.08 8.51 -10.22
CA PHE A 37 17.50 8.73 -9.99
C PHE A 37 17.74 9.42 -8.64
N ALA A 38 18.94 9.24 -8.08
CA ALA A 38 19.32 9.89 -6.83
C ALA A 38 19.10 11.41 -6.90
N GLY A 39 18.44 11.97 -5.89
CA GLY A 39 18.08 13.38 -5.81
C GLY A 39 16.78 13.77 -6.51
N GLU A 40 16.17 12.89 -7.32
CA GLU A 40 14.84 13.14 -7.88
C GLU A 40 13.76 12.95 -6.82
N ALA A 41 12.72 13.77 -6.89
CA ALA A 41 11.60 13.72 -5.96
C ALA A 41 10.32 13.19 -6.63
N VAL A 42 9.49 12.50 -5.85
CA VAL A 42 8.24 11.90 -6.33
C VAL A 42 7.10 12.07 -5.33
N GLY A 43 5.88 11.95 -5.84
CA GLY A 43 4.64 12.04 -5.07
C GLY A 43 4.18 13.47 -4.84
N TYR A 44 3.00 13.59 -4.24
CA TYR A 44 2.36 14.88 -4.03
C TYR A 44 3.16 15.77 -3.04
N GLY A 45 3.45 17.00 -3.46
CA GLY A 45 4.24 17.94 -2.68
C GLY A 45 5.71 17.54 -2.52
N LEU A 46 6.23 16.66 -3.40
CA LEU A 46 7.62 16.21 -3.41
C LEU A 46 8.09 15.69 -2.05
N ALA A 47 7.21 14.96 -1.36
CA ALA A 47 7.44 14.50 0.00
C ALA A 47 8.48 13.37 0.13
N PHE A 48 8.98 12.85 -0.99
CA PHE A 48 10.05 11.87 -1.03
C PHE A 48 11.09 12.28 -2.07
N THR A 49 12.35 12.25 -1.67
CA THR A 49 13.51 12.42 -2.54
C THR A 49 14.34 11.14 -2.50
N ALA A 50 14.71 10.62 -3.67
CA ALA A 50 15.41 9.35 -3.78
C ALA A 50 16.85 9.46 -3.21
N PRO A 51 17.22 8.66 -2.20
CA PRO A 51 18.58 8.67 -1.65
C PRO A 51 19.62 7.99 -2.57
N HIS A 52 19.16 7.18 -3.52
CA HIS A 52 19.98 6.50 -4.52
C HIS A 52 19.13 6.24 -5.78
N ASN A 53 19.71 5.63 -6.81
CA ASN A 53 18.94 5.21 -7.98
C ASN A 53 18.00 4.06 -7.59
N MET A 54 16.70 4.25 -7.80
CA MET A 54 15.65 3.36 -7.35
C MET A 54 14.69 3.02 -8.49
N ARG A 55 13.96 1.92 -8.34
CA ARG A 55 12.81 1.60 -9.18
C ARG A 55 11.55 1.74 -8.34
N ILE A 56 10.57 2.45 -8.88
CA ILE A 56 9.26 2.63 -8.24
C ILE A 56 8.15 2.06 -9.12
N ALA A 57 7.11 1.55 -8.49
CA ALA A 57 5.85 1.21 -9.13
C ALA A 57 4.78 2.23 -8.72
N VAL A 58 3.96 2.65 -9.67
CA VAL A 58 2.76 3.46 -9.42
C VAL A 58 1.54 2.54 -9.43
N LEU A 59 0.78 2.54 -8.34
CA LEU A 59 -0.44 1.76 -8.19
C LEU A 59 -1.66 2.63 -8.47
N THR A 60 -2.69 2.06 -9.09
CA THR A 60 -3.98 2.71 -9.37
C THR A 60 -4.93 2.61 -8.17
N ILE A 61 -4.46 2.99 -6.99
CA ILE A 61 -5.26 3.00 -5.77
C ILE A 61 -4.76 4.11 -4.85
N GLY A 62 -5.67 4.79 -4.18
CA GLY A 62 -5.33 5.85 -3.25
C GLY A 62 -6.35 6.02 -2.13
N TYR A 63 -6.36 7.19 -1.50
CA TYR A 63 -7.24 7.42 -0.35
C TYR A 63 -8.72 7.53 -0.73
N ALA A 64 -9.07 7.73 -2.00
CA ALA A 64 -10.46 7.65 -2.45
C ALA A 64 -11.01 6.21 -2.41
N ASP A 65 -10.11 5.22 -2.41
CA ASP A 65 -10.40 3.79 -2.27
C ASP A 65 -10.25 3.30 -0.82
N ASP A 66 -10.41 4.19 0.15
CA ASP A 66 -10.27 3.94 1.59
C ASP A 66 -8.86 3.52 2.06
N ILE A 67 -7.83 3.76 1.25
CA ILE A 67 -6.44 3.59 1.72
C ILE A 67 -6.05 4.73 2.65
N LEU A 68 -5.72 4.39 3.90
CA LEU A 68 -5.35 5.37 4.92
C LEU A 68 -4.12 6.19 4.50
N ARG A 69 -4.32 7.50 4.32
CA ARG A 69 -3.26 8.42 3.93
C ARG A 69 -2.10 8.49 4.92
N CYS A 70 -2.32 8.13 6.19
CA CYS A 70 -1.27 8.04 7.21
C CYS A 70 -0.25 6.91 6.98
N LEU A 71 -0.51 5.98 6.06
CA LEU A 71 0.44 4.94 5.64
C LEU A 71 1.50 5.45 4.64
N SER A 72 1.51 6.74 4.35
CA SER A 72 2.49 7.40 3.48
C SER A 72 3.92 7.33 4.04
N CYS A 73 4.89 7.71 3.21
CA CYS A 73 6.27 8.01 3.62
C CYS A 73 6.97 6.87 4.38
N GLY A 74 6.84 5.64 3.89
CA GLY A 74 7.52 4.46 4.44
C GLY A 74 6.80 3.78 5.60
N ILE A 75 5.68 4.33 6.09
CA ILE A 75 4.90 3.73 7.18
C ILE A 75 4.20 2.44 6.70
N GLY A 76 3.58 2.50 5.52
CA GLY A 76 2.89 1.38 4.90
C GLY A 76 3.74 0.59 3.91
N HIS A 77 3.25 -0.59 3.54
CA HIS A 77 3.79 -1.39 2.44
C HIS A 77 2.67 -2.17 1.76
N VAL A 78 2.94 -2.64 0.54
CA VAL A 78 2.11 -3.60 -0.19
C VAL A 78 2.90 -4.87 -0.44
N LEU A 79 2.24 -5.92 -0.90
CA LEU A 79 2.89 -7.15 -1.37
C LEU A 79 2.84 -7.23 -2.89
N ILE A 80 4.00 -7.41 -3.54
CA ILE A 80 4.11 -7.67 -4.97
C ILE A 80 4.94 -8.94 -5.12
N ASN A 81 4.42 -9.96 -5.80
CA ASN A 81 5.04 -11.29 -5.89
C ASN A 81 5.44 -11.88 -4.52
N GLY A 82 4.63 -11.62 -3.49
CA GLY A 82 4.89 -12.06 -2.11
C GLY A 82 5.96 -11.27 -1.36
N GLN A 83 6.61 -10.30 -2.00
CA GLN A 83 7.65 -9.46 -1.40
C GLN A 83 7.08 -8.11 -0.98
N LYS A 84 7.58 -7.57 0.14
CA LYS A 84 7.15 -6.27 0.66
C LYS A 84 7.73 -5.14 -0.19
N ALA A 85 6.87 -4.27 -0.68
CA ALA A 85 7.22 -3.02 -1.36
C ALA A 85 6.72 -1.83 -0.51
N PRO A 86 7.61 -1.08 0.16
CA PRO A 86 7.21 0.01 1.03
C PRO A 86 6.66 1.20 0.24
N VAL A 87 5.70 1.92 0.82
CA VAL A 87 5.11 3.12 0.22
C VAL A 87 6.12 4.27 0.26
N VAL A 88 6.37 4.91 -0.89
CA VAL A 88 7.25 6.08 -1.00
C VAL A 88 6.45 7.33 -1.33
N GLY A 89 6.79 8.43 -0.66
CA GLY A 89 6.04 9.68 -0.79
C GLY A 89 4.63 9.61 -0.20
N ARG A 90 3.79 10.59 -0.56
CA ARG A 90 2.42 10.70 -0.08
C ARG A 90 1.46 9.91 -0.95
N ILE A 91 0.55 9.19 -0.30
CA ILE A 91 -0.64 8.60 -0.93
C ILE A 91 -1.54 9.73 -1.43
N CYS A 92 -1.89 9.66 -2.71
CA CYS A 92 -2.77 10.58 -3.43
C CYS A 92 -4.20 10.04 -3.49
N MET A 93 -5.09 10.76 -4.17
CA MET A 93 -6.51 10.39 -4.29
C MET A 93 -6.67 9.00 -4.92
N ASP A 94 -6.02 8.79 -6.07
CA ASP A 94 -6.19 7.58 -6.89
C ASP A 94 -4.88 6.82 -7.12
N GLN A 95 -3.79 7.25 -6.47
CA GLN A 95 -2.46 6.71 -6.70
C GLN A 95 -1.62 6.61 -5.42
N MET A 96 -0.80 5.56 -5.38
CA MET A 96 0.32 5.44 -4.46
C MET A 96 1.57 4.93 -5.17
N MET A 97 2.73 5.35 -4.70
CA MET A 97 4.02 4.87 -5.21
C MET A 97 4.65 3.93 -4.20
N VAL A 98 5.29 2.87 -4.68
CA VAL A 98 5.98 1.89 -3.84
C VAL A 98 7.37 1.61 -4.40
N ASP A 99 8.33 1.40 -3.50
CA ASP A 99 9.69 1.02 -3.87
C ASP A 99 9.74 -0.48 -4.25
N ILE A 100 10.25 -0.75 -5.44
CA ILE A 100 10.43 -2.09 -6.01
C ILE A 100 11.88 -2.35 -6.40
N THR A 101 12.84 -1.56 -5.88
CA THR A 101 14.26 -1.65 -6.24
C THR A 101 14.82 -3.06 -5.99
N GLY A 102 14.42 -3.71 -4.89
CA GLY A 102 14.80 -5.08 -4.56
C GLY A 102 13.93 -6.18 -5.17
N ILE A 103 12.93 -5.85 -6.00
CA ILE A 103 11.98 -6.81 -6.56
C ILE A 103 12.14 -6.87 -8.08
N GLU A 104 12.68 -7.98 -8.55
CA GLU A 104 12.94 -8.19 -9.97
C GLU A 104 11.68 -8.57 -10.76
N GLY A 105 11.72 -8.36 -12.07
CA GLY A 105 10.68 -8.82 -12.99
C GLY A 105 9.37 -8.02 -12.96
N ILE A 106 9.22 -7.02 -12.08
CA ILE A 106 8.00 -6.22 -11.96
C ILE A 106 7.77 -5.33 -13.19
N ARG A 107 6.55 -5.37 -13.72
CA ARG A 107 6.11 -4.68 -14.93
C ARG A 107 4.75 -4.01 -14.72
N GLN A 108 4.41 -3.11 -15.64
CA GLN A 108 3.06 -2.57 -15.73
C GLN A 108 2.05 -3.71 -15.92
N GLY A 109 0.91 -3.61 -15.24
CA GLY A 109 -0.16 -4.62 -15.26
C GLY A 109 -0.08 -5.65 -14.13
N ASP A 110 1.08 -5.79 -13.47
CA ASP A 110 1.23 -6.67 -12.31
C ASP A 110 0.33 -6.25 -11.15
N ILE A 111 0.11 -7.17 -10.22
CA ILE A 111 -0.80 -7.00 -9.09
C ILE A 111 -0.03 -6.76 -7.81
N ALA A 112 -0.38 -5.67 -7.13
CA ALA A 112 -0.03 -5.41 -5.74
C ALA A 112 -1.19 -5.80 -4.83
N VAL A 113 -0.90 -6.44 -3.71
CA VAL A 113 -1.86 -6.79 -2.66
C VAL A 113 -1.66 -5.86 -1.48
N ILE A 114 -2.70 -5.10 -1.14
CA ILE A 114 -2.68 -4.11 -0.05
C ILE A 114 -3.19 -4.76 1.23
N ILE A 115 -4.28 -5.51 1.12
CA ILE A 115 -4.84 -6.32 2.20
C ILE A 115 -5.00 -7.74 1.67
N ALA A 116 -4.45 -8.71 2.37
CA ALA A 116 -4.62 -10.13 2.06
C ALA A 116 -5.72 -10.72 2.93
N SER A 117 -6.60 -11.52 2.31
CA SER A 117 -7.48 -12.41 3.06
C SER A 117 -6.70 -13.69 3.40
N PRO A 118 -6.82 -14.26 4.62
CA PRO A 118 -6.26 -15.57 4.89
C PRO A 118 -7.05 -16.58 4.05
N ALA A 119 -6.35 -17.31 3.19
CA ALA A 119 -6.94 -18.38 2.40
C ALA A 119 -7.76 -19.32 3.31
N LYS A 120 -8.94 -19.72 2.85
CA LYS A 120 -9.76 -20.72 3.56
C LYS A 120 -8.93 -22.01 3.67
N PRO A 121 -8.68 -22.57 4.86
CA PRO A 121 -8.14 -23.92 4.95
C PRO A 121 -9.14 -24.85 4.28
N ARG A 122 -8.64 -25.67 3.35
CA ARG A 122 -9.42 -26.75 2.72
C ARG A 122 -9.77 -27.81 3.76
#